data_AF-W5SFY3-F1
#
_entry.id   AF-W5SFY3-F1
#
_cell.length_a   1.000
_cell.length_b   1.000
_cell.length_c   1.000
_cell.angle_alpha   90.00
_cell.angle_beta   90.00
_cell.angle_gamma   90.00
#
_symmetry.space_group_name_H-M   'P 1'
#
loop_
_entity.id
_entity.type
_entity.pdbx_description
1 polymer ?
#
loop_
_entity_poly.entity_id
_entity_poly.type
_entity_poly.pdbx_seq_one_letter_code
_entity_poly.pdbx_strand_id
1 'polypeptide(L)'
;MFTQVIIRMLMFVQFCVLGVFLLGAKIEQSCENKYFCYRRYSKEFNFGSIKSISFVEMDLLKSRREELKTMRNEEYRKAIEEGYPDYSLSFEIVGEPRAVNFKSVIFDGVEAEVSIFNLYEPSAQLAGIKDFQMGSPDVNKSFLNLIFPIPVRNTFTIHLRKRLIDKLKSRDKIKITLITHYDKEFVVETDNFLKEYEF
;
A
#
# COMPACT_ATOMS: atom_id res chain seq x y z
N MET A 1 -47.58 -14.21 19.13
CA MET A 1 -46.50 -13.44 19.80
C MET A 1 -45.11 -13.99 19.51
N PHE A 2 -44.86 -15.30 19.63
CA PHE A 2 -43.52 -15.88 19.37
C PHE A 2 -43.00 -15.69 17.93
N THR A 3 -43.85 -15.81 16.92
CA THR A 3 -43.48 -15.63 15.50
C THR A 3 -43.03 -14.21 15.15
N GLN A 4 -43.61 -13.18 15.76
CA GLN A 4 -43.19 -11.78 15.54
C GLN A 4 -41.83 -11.46 16.18
N VAL A 5 -41.48 -12.12 17.29
CA VAL A 5 -40.16 -11.97 17.94
C VAL A 5 -39.08 -12.65 17.10
N ILE A 6 -39.37 -13.84 16.55
CA ILE A 6 -38.45 -14.58 15.68
C ILE A 6 -38.15 -13.78 14.39
N ILE A 7 -39.17 -13.18 13.77
CA ILE A 7 -38.98 -12.36 12.56
C ILE A 7 -38.15 -11.11 12.85
N ARG A 8 -38.35 -10.45 13.99
CA ARG A 8 -37.55 -9.28 14.39
C ARG A 8 -36.09 -9.66 14.68
N MET A 9 -35.84 -10.81 15.30
CA MET A 9 -34.49 -11.34 15.53
C MET A 9 -33.80 -11.69 14.19
N LEU A 10 -34.50 -12.33 13.25
CA LEU A 10 -33.97 -12.64 11.91
C LEU A 10 -33.63 -11.38 11.10
N MET A 11 -34.47 -10.35 11.15
CA MET A 11 -34.16 -9.06 10.52
C MET A 11 -32.96 -8.37 11.16
N PHE A 12 -32.83 -8.42 12.50
CA PHE A 12 -31.69 -7.84 13.19
C PHE A 12 -30.39 -8.60 12.88
N VAL A 13 -30.45 -9.92 12.80
CA VAL A 13 -29.33 -10.77 12.35
C VAL A 13 -28.99 -10.48 10.89
N GLN A 14 -29.96 -10.32 9.99
CA GLN A 14 -29.70 -9.90 8.61
C GLN A 14 -29.07 -8.52 8.54
N PHE A 15 -29.50 -7.55 9.36
CA PHE A 15 -28.91 -6.22 9.42
C PHE A 15 -27.50 -6.21 10.05
N CYS A 16 -27.24 -7.04 11.05
CA CYS A 16 -25.90 -7.21 11.63
C CYS A 16 -24.97 -7.95 10.67
N VAL A 17 -25.47 -8.93 9.93
CA VAL A 17 -24.71 -9.62 8.89
C VAL A 17 -24.44 -8.65 7.74
N LEU A 18 -25.44 -7.90 7.25
CA LEU A 18 -25.25 -6.89 6.18
C LEU A 18 -24.39 -5.70 6.61
N GLY A 19 -24.44 -5.28 7.88
CA GLY A 19 -23.64 -4.18 8.44
C GLY A 19 -22.14 -4.49 8.54
N VAL A 20 -21.77 -5.78 8.61
CA VAL A 20 -20.37 -6.23 8.56
C VAL A 20 -19.82 -6.24 7.12
N PHE A 21 -20.67 -6.16 6.10
CA PHE A 21 -20.29 -6.25 4.68
C PHE A 21 -19.93 -4.92 3.99
N LEU A 22 -19.88 -3.79 4.72
CA LEU A 22 -19.38 -2.52 4.17
C LEU A 22 -17.85 -2.39 4.18
N LEU A 23 -17.14 -3.46 4.50
CA LEU A 23 -15.68 -3.54 4.40
C LEU A 23 -15.33 -4.33 3.14
N GLY A 24 -15.66 -3.73 2.01
CA GLY A 24 -15.33 -4.24 0.69
C GLY A 24 -13.94 -3.78 0.26
N ALA A 25 -13.21 -4.64 -0.43
CA ALA A 25 -12.14 -4.15 -1.28
C ALA A 25 -12.72 -3.16 -2.31
N LYS A 26 -12.05 -2.03 -2.52
CA LYS A 26 -12.46 -1.01 -3.48
C LYS A 26 -11.41 -0.87 -4.56
N ILE A 27 -11.87 -0.77 -5.81
CA ILE A 27 -11.02 -0.45 -6.95
C ILE A 27 -11.50 0.82 -7.61
N GLU A 28 -10.55 1.71 -7.84
CA GLU A 28 -10.78 2.99 -8.48
C GLU A 28 -9.77 3.17 -9.61
N GLN A 29 -10.22 3.78 -10.69
CA GLN A 29 -9.34 4.22 -11.76
C GLN A 29 -9.61 5.69 -12.04
N SER A 30 -8.55 6.48 -12.14
CA SER A 30 -8.63 7.89 -12.47
C SER A 30 -7.43 8.27 -13.34
N CYS A 31 -7.57 9.29 -14.17
CA CYS A 31 -6.43 9.87 -14.88
C CYS A 31 -6.37 11.36 -14.60
N GLU A 32 -5.21 11.84 -14.21
CA GLU A 32 -4.98 13.27 -13.97
C GLU A 32 -4.32 13.88 -15.19
N ASN A 33 -5.01 14.85 -15.79
CA ASN A 33 -4.52 15.64 -16.92
C ASN A 33 -4.10 14.75 -18.11
N LYS A 34 -3.01 15.13 -18.80
CA LYS A 34 -2.40 14.41 -19.93
C LYS A 34 -1.19 13.56 -19.52
N TYR A 35 -0.93 13.42 -18.22
CA TYR A 35 0.33 12.90 -17.70
C TYR A 35 0.23 11.47 -17.16
N PHE A 36 -0.69 11.22 -16.21
CA PHE A 36 -0.72 9.97 -15.47
C PHE A 36 -2.13 9.38 -15.38
N CYS A 37 -2.20 8.05 -15.33
CA CYS A 37 -3.36 7.31 -14.89
C CYS A 37 -3.01 6.52 -13.63
N TYR A 38 -3.97 6.45 -12.72
CA TYR A 38 -3.87 5.77 -11.45
C TYR A 38 -4.91 4.66 -11.40
N ARG A 39 -4.49 3.53 -10.87
CA ARG A 39 -5.37 2.43 -10.50
C ARG A 39 -5.12 2.13 -9.03
N ARG A 40 -6.15 2.28 -8.21
CA ARG A 40 -6.07 2.12 -6.76
C ARG A 40 -6.88 0.90 -6.33
N TYR A 41 -6.28 0.09 -5.47
CA TYR A 41 -6.96 -0.90 -4.66
C TYR A 41 -6.89 -0.47 -3.19
N SER A 42 -7.99 -0.56 -2.45
CA SER A 42 -7.96 -0.42 -1.00
C SER A 42 -8.77 -1.51 -0.32
N LYS A 43 -8.30 -1.95 0.85
CA LYS A 43 -9.00 -2.94 1.67
C LYS A 43 -8.86 -2.57 3.14
N GLU A 44 -9.99 -2.57 3.84
CA GLU A 44 -10.04 -2.40 5.29
C GLU A 44 -10.11 -3.76 5.99
N PHE A 45 -9.50 -3.83 7.18
CA PHE A 45 -9.47 -5.01 8.02
C PHE A 45 -10.22 -4.74 9.34
N ASN A 46 -10.79 -5.81 9.89
CA ASN A 46 -11.56 -5.80 11.14
C ASN A 46 -10.76 -6.20 12.37
N PHE A 47 -9.55 -6.72 12.18
CA PHE A 47 -8.74 -7.29 13.23
C PHE A 47 -7.27 -6.95 13.01
N GLY A 48 -6.53 -6.89 14.11
CA GLY A 48 -5.12 -6.50 14.11
C GLY A 48 -4.91 -4.99 14.12
N SER A 49 -3.64 -4.59 14.16
CA SER A 49 -3.24 -3.19 14.24
C SER A 49 -3.13 -2.51 12.89
N ILE A 50 -3.14 -3.25 11.77
CA ILE A 50 -3.24 -2.70 10.42
C ILE A 50 -4.72 -2.57 10.08
N LYS A 51 -5.23 -1.34 10.04
CA LYS A 51 -6.62 -1.03 9.77
C LYS A 51 -6.97 -1.13 8.29
N SER A 52 -6.05 -0.74 7.41
CA SER A 52 -6.27 -0.78 5.97
C SER A 52 -4.95 -0.88 5.19
N ILE A 53 -5.04 -1.37 3.96
CA ILE A 53 -4.01 -1.21 2.94
C ILE A 53 -4.56 -0.45 1.74
N SER A 54 -3.70 0.32 1.08
CA SER A 54 -3.99 1.01 -0.19
C SER A 54 -2.83 0.78 -1.16
N PHE A 55 -3.10 0.08 -2.25
CA PHE A 55 -2.17 -0.13 -3.34
C PHE A 55 -2.51 0.82 -4.49
N VAL A 56 -1.52 1.48 -5.06
CA VAL A 56 -1.68 2.38 -6.21
C VAL A 56 -0.67 2.01 -7.27
N GLU A 57 -1.16 1.67 -8.46
CA GLU A 57 -0.38 1.69 -9.70
C GLU A 57 -0.56 3.07 -10.35
N MET A 58 0.56 3.71 -10.70
CA MET A 58 0.61 4.95 -11.45
C MET A 58 1.36 4.71 -12.75
N ASP A 59 0.70 4.92 -13.90
CA ASP A 59 1.33 4.77 -15.21
C ASP A 59 1.26 6.03 -16.06
N LEU A 60 2.20 6.15 -16.99
CA LEU A 60 2.28 7.25 -17.95
C LEU A 60 1.21 7.09 -19.03
N LEU A 61 0.45 8.16 -19.24
CA LEU A 61 -0.44 8.28 -20.40
C LEU A 61 0.35 8.18 -21.71
N LYS A 62 -0.30 7.65 -22.76
CA LYS A 62 0.31 7.54 -24.09
C LYS A 62 0.82 8.90 -24.60
N SER A 63 0.06 9.98 -24.40
CA SER A 63 0.47 11.34 -24.73
C SER A 63 1.79 11.73 -24.07
N ARG A 64 1.95 11.39 -22.79
CA ARG A 64 3.19 11.67 -22.05
C ARG A 64 4.36 10.84 -22.54
N ARG A 65 4.13 9.57 -22.92
CA ARG A 65 5.17 8.73 -23.55
C ARG A 65 5.64 9.31 -24.89
N GLU A 66 4.73 9.88 -25.69
CA GLU A 66 5.12 10.56 -26.93
C GLU A 66 5.89 11.85 -26.67
N GLU A 67 5.49 12.65 -25.67
CA GLU A 67 6.25 13.84 -25.26
C GLU A 67 7.67 13.48 -24.79
N LEU A 68 7.83 12.38 -24.04
CA LEU A 68 9.13 11.92 -23.56
C LEU A 68 10.11 11.65 -24.71
N LYS A 69 9.64 11.14 -25.86
CA LYS A 69 10.48 10.92 -27.05
C LYS A 69 11.10 12.20 -27.61
N THR A 70 10.50 13.36 -27.33
CA THR A 70 11.01 14.67 -27.78
C THR A 70 12.02 15.28 -26.82
N MET A 71 12.24 14.69 -25.64
CA MET A 71 13.19 15.22 -24.66
C MET A 71 14.63 15.04 -25.13
N ARG A 72 15.42 16.12 -25.02
CA ARG A 72 16.85 16.13 -25.34
C ARG A 72 17.71 15.37 -24.33
N ASN A 73 17.31 15.37 -23.05
CA ASN A 73 18.06 14.69 -22.01
C ASN A 73 17.72 13.19 -22.04
N GLU A 74 18.58 12.40 -22.69
CA GLU A 74 18.37 10.96 -22.88
C GLU A 74 18.42 10.19 -21.55
N GLU A 75 19.32 10.56 -20.64
CA GLU A 75 19.47 9.91 -19.34
C GLU A 75 18.22 10.10 -18.49
N TYR A 76 17.74 11.34 -18.38
CA TYR A 76 16.52 11.66 -17.66
C TYR A 76 15.29 10.99 -18.29
N ARG A 77 15.20 10.95 -19.63
CA ARG A 77 14.14 10.25 -20.34
C ARG A 77 14.12 8.76 -20.00
N LYS A 78 15.28 8.08 -20.04
CA LYS A 78 15.41 6.66 -19.70
C LYS A 78 14.99 6.41 -18.25
N ALA A 79 15.43 7.25 -17.32
CA ALA A 79 15.07 7.11 -15.92
C ALA A 79 13.54 7.17 -15.70
N ILE A 80 12.85 8.08 -16.41
CA ILE A 80 11.38 8.13 -16.38
C ILE A 80 10.76 6.88 -17.02
N GLU A 81 11.21 6.48 -18.21
CA GLU A 81 10.64 5.32 -18.91
C GLU A 81 10.81 4.02 -18.10
N GLU A 82 11.94 3.85 -17.43
CA GLU A 82 12.21 2.73 -16.53
C GLU A 82 11.48 2.86 -15.20
N GLY A 83 11.23 4.08 -14.74
CA GLY A 83 10.55 4.38 -13.49
C GLY A 83 9.07 3.95 -13.47
N TYR A 84 8.40 3.92 -14.62
CA TYR A 84 6.96 3.67 -14.72
C TYR A 84 6.61 2.32 -15.38
N PRO A 85 5.52 1.63 -14.98
CA PRO A 85 4.59 2.03 -13.91
C PRO A 85 5.25 2.02 -12.52
N ASP A 86 4.91 3.03 -11.73
CA ASP A 86 5.26 3.14 -10.32
C ASP A 86 4.16 2.50 -9.48
N TYR A 87 4.55 1.77 -8.45
CA TYR A 87 3.63 1.11 -7.55
C TYR A 87 3.89 1.59 -6.14
N SER A 88 2.85 1.92 -5.39
CA SER A 88 2.97 2.24 -3.97
C SER A 88 1.99 1.40 -3.15
N LEU A 89 2.44 1.02 -1.96
CA LEU A 89 1.64 0.30 -1.00
C LEU A 89 1.69 1.04 0.34
N SER A 90 0.53 1.51 0.77
CA SER A 90 0.34 2.20 2.04
C SER A 90 -0.36 1.30 3.04
N PHE A 91 0.08 1.38 4.29
CA PHE A 91 -0.49 0.70 5.44
C PHE A 91 -0.99 1.75 6.43
N GLU A 92 -2.22 1.59 6.88
CA GLU A 92 -2.75 2.37 7.99
C GLU A 92 -2.65 1.56 9.27
N ILE A 93 -1.79 1.99 10.19
CA ILE A 93 -1.60 1.37 11.50
C ILE A 93 -2.34 2.19 12.55
N VAL A 94 -3.11 1.50 13.39
CA VAL A 94 -3.90 2.08 14.48
C VAL A 94 -3.60 1.36 15.79
N GLY A 95 -3.91 2.04 16.90
CA GLY A 95 -3.81 1.47 18.25
C GLY A 95 -2.49 1.74 18.97
N GLU A 96 -1.46 2.19 18.27
CA GLU A 96 -0.21 2.60 18.92
C GLU A 96 -0.35 4.01 19.53
N PRO A 97 0.06 4.24 20.78
CA PRO A 97 0.04 5.57 21.39
C PRO A 97 1.23 6.43 20.95
N ARG A 98 1.88 6.12 19.83
CA ARG A 98 3.12 6.78 19.37
C ARG A 98 3.23 6.78 17.85
N ALA A 99 4.13 7.61 17.33
CA ALA A 99 4.56 7.52 15.94
C ALA A 99 5.33 6.20 15.73
N VAL A 100 5.04 5.51 14.63
CA VAL A 100 5.61 4.21 14.29
C VAL A 100 6.50 4.34 13.06
N ASN A 101 7.78 4.00 13.21
CA ASN A 101 8.69 3.80 12.09
C ASN A 101 9.10 2.33 12.00
N PHE A 102 9.35 1.89 10.76
CA PHE A 102 9.68 0.51 10.43
C PHE A 102 11.12 0.40 9.97
N LYS A 103 11.87 -0.53 10.58
CA LYS A 103 13.25 -0.86 10.17
C LYS A 103 13.31 -1.99 9.15
N SER A 104 12.23 -2.75 8.97
CA SER A 104 12.17 -3.85 8.02
C SER A 104 10.74 -4.08 7.52
N VAL A 105 10.65 -4.55 6.28
CA VAL A 105 9.43 -5.02 5.62
C VAL A 105 9.76 -6.37 5.00
N ILE A 106 8.99 -7.39 5.36
CA ILE A 106 9.17 -8.75 4.86
C ILE A 106 7.94 -9.11 4.04
N PHE A 107 8.16 -9.58 2.82
CA PHE A 107 7.15 -10.17 1.96
C PHE A 107 7.24 -11.69 2.10
N ASP A 108 6.35 -12.30 2.88
CA ASP A 108 6.40 -13.73 3.15
C ASP A 108 6.32 -14.53 1.83
N GLY A 109 7.25 -15.47 1.65
CA GLY A 109 7.34 -16.30 0.46
C GLY A 109 8.01 -15.66 -0.75
N VAL A 110 8.51 -14.41 -0.65
CA VAL A 110 9.24 -13.74 -1.73
C VAL A 110 10.50 -13.07 -1.20
N GLU A 111 11.65 -13.37 -1.81
CA GLU A 111 12.87 -12.61 -1.54
C GLU A 111 12.80 -11.24 -2.24
N ALA A 112 12.94 -10.18 -1.43
CA ALA A 112 12.84 -8.79 -1.86
C ALA A 112 13.96 -7.95 -1.25
N GLU A 113 14.70 -7.25 -2.09
CA GLU A 113 15.73 -6.32 -1.67
C GLU A 113 15.17 -4.90 -1.47
N VAL A 114 15.51 -4.32 -0.32
CA VAL A 114 15.11 -2.96 0.05
C VAL A 114 16.12 -1.91 -0.42
N SER A 115 15.61 -0.78 -0.87
CA SER A 115 16.35 0.48 -1.03
C SER A 115 15.91 1.46 0.07
N ILE A 116 16.85 1.96 0.87
CA ILE A 116 16.56 2.89 1.99
C ILE A 116 17.08 4.28 1.66
N PHE A 117 16.21 5.16 1.18
CA PHE A 117 16.52 6.56 0.90
C PHE A 117 15.24 7.39 0.81
N ASN A 118 15.35 8.72 0.82
CA ASN A 118 14.21 9.61 0.59
C ASN A 118 14.03 9.90 -0.90
N LEU A 119 12.80 9.76 -1.41
CA LEU A 119 12.45 10.13 -2.77
C LEU A 119 12.17 11.65 -2.82
N TYR A 120 13.14 12.43 -3.27
CA TYR A 120 12.99 13.89 -3.46
C TYR A 120 12.72 14.26 -4.92
N GLU A 121 13.14 13.41 -5.86
CA GLU A 121 12.81 13.51 -7.28
C GLU A 121 12.30 12.16 -7.79
N PRO A 122 11.03 11.84 -7.49
CA PRO A 122 10.48 10.49 -7.70
C PRO A 122 10.73 9.97 -9.11
N SER A 123 10.46 10.78 -10.14
CA SER A 123 10.54 10.39 -11.55
C SER A 123 11.89 9.76 -11.96
N ALA A 124 13.01 10.27 -11.46
CA ALA A 124 14.34 9.77 -11.81
C ALA A 124 14.84 8.72 -10.82
N GLN A 125 14.50 8.86 -9.54
CA GLN A 125 14.98 7.98 -8.48
C GLN A 125 14.25 6.63 -8.43
N LEU A 126 13.02 6.56 -8.97
CA LEU A 126 12.25 5.33 -9.06
C LEU A 126 13.01 4.23 -9.82
N ALA A 127 13.76 4.58 -10.87
CA ALA A 127 14.57 3.63 -11.64
C ALA A 127 15.66 2.95 -10.79
N GLY A 128 16.18 3.64 -9.76
CA GLY A 128 17.23 3.13 -8.86
C GLY A 128 16.72 2.26 -7.71
N ILE A 129 15.41 2.04 -7.60
CA ILE A 129 14.84 1.15 -6.58
C ILE A 129 15.08 -0.30 -7.00
N LYS A 130 15.44 -1.15 -6.03
CA LYS A 130 15.65 -2.59 -6.21
C LYS A 130 14.33 -3.34 -6.36
N ASP A 131 13.84 -4.01 -5.31
CA ASP A 131 12.49 -4.60 -5.30
C ASP A 131 11.48 -3.62 -4.71
N PHE A 132 11.86 -2.91 -3.64
CA PHE A 132 11.06 -1.84 -3.05
C PHE A 132 11.91 -0.78 -2.38
N GLN A 133 11.33 0.40 -2.18
CA GLN A 133 11.91 1.50 -1.42
C GLN A 133 11.06 1.78 -0.19
N MET A 134 11.74 2.08 0.91
CA MET A 134 11.13 2.68 2.09
C MET A 134 11.96 3.88 2.56
N GLY A 135 11.30 4.79 3.25
CA GLY A 135 11.99 5.92 3.88
C GLY A 135 13.00 5.47 4.92
N SER A 136 13.88 6.40 5.33
CA SER A 136 14.78 6.13 6.45
C SER A 136 13.97 5.77 7.69
N PRO A 137 14.33 4.70 8.41
CA PRO A 137 13.54 4.24 9.53
C PRO A 137 13.73 5.18 10.76
N ASP A 138 14.71 6.07 10.66
CA ASP A 138 15.11 7.07 11.64
C ASP A 138 14.50 8.47 11.40
N VAL A 139 13.52 8.61 10.50
CA VAL A 139 12.86 9.89 10.25
C VAL A 139 12.17 10.38 11.52
N ASN A 140 12.38 11.65 11.88
CA ASN A 140 11.76 12.29 13.04
C ASN A 140 12.03 11.55 14.37
N LYS A 141 13.29 11.17 14.65
CA LYS A 141 13.69 10.48 15.90
C LYS A 141 13.11 11.07 17.19
N SER A 142 12.97 12.39 17.26
CA SER A 142 12.40 13.09 18.41
C SER A 142 10.96 12.65 18.71
N PHE A 143 10.17 12.35 17.68
CA PHE A 143 8.78 11.90 17.82
C PHE A 143 8.64 10.43 18.20
N LEU A 144 9.66 9.60 17.95
CA LEU A 144 9.64 8.16 18.28
C LEU A 144 9.57 7.89 19.79
N ASN A 145 10.06 8.83 20.59
CA ASN A 145 10.05 8.75 22.05
C ASN A 145 8.81 9.36 22.69
N LEU A 146 7.93 10.00 21.90
CA LEU A 146 6.71 10.61 22.41
C LEU A 146 5.59 9.59 22.51
N ILE A 147 5.01 9.47 23.71
CA ILE A 147 3.82 8.67 23.98
C ILE A 147 2.66 9.62 24.19
N PHE A 148 1.68 9.52 23.31
CA PHE A 148 0.44 10.28 23.35
C PHE A 148 -0.58 9.58 24.26
N PRO A 149 -1.46 10.33 24.94
CA PRO A 149 -2.53 9.77 25.77
C PRO A 149 -3.67 9.14 24.94
N ILE A 150 -3.60 9.27 23.61
CA ILE A 150 -4.56 8.74 22.65
C ILE A 150 -3.84 7.96 21.55
N PRO A 151 -4.48 6.95 20.94
CA PRO A 151 -3.92 6.25 19.79
C PRO A 151 -3.63 7.21 18.64
N VAL A 152 -2.47 7.02 17.99
CA VAL A 152 -2.04 7.76 16.82
C VAL A 152 -2.32 6.92 15.56
N ARG A 153 -2.91 7.55 14.55
CA ARG A 153 -3.05 6.97 13.22
C ARG A 153 -1.73 7.14 12.47
N ASN A 154 -1.10 6.02 12.13
CA ASN A 154 0.19 5.99 11.45
C ASN A 154 -0.01 5.52 10.01
N THR A 155 0.52 6.28 9.04
CA THR A 155 0.53 5.86 7.64
C THR A 155 1.96 5.56 7.23
N PHE A 156 2.21 4.35 6.76
CA PHE A 156 3.49 3.94 6.23
C PHE A 156 3.34 3.57 4.76
N THR A 157 4.14 4.19 3.89
CA THR A 157 4.10 3.95 2.44
C THR A 157 5.45 3.47 1.96
N ILE A 158 5.42 2.46 1.11
CA ILE A 158 6.58 1.95 0.37
C ILE A 158 6.31 2.03 -1.12
N HIS A 159 7.37 2.23 -1.90
CA HIS A 159 7.32 2.14 -3.36
C HIS A 159 7.82 0.76 -3.80
N LEU A 160 7.12 0.12 -4.72
CA LEU A 160 7.39 -1.23 -5.19
C LEU A 160 7.80 -1.17 -6.66
N ARG A 161 8.68 -2.08 -7.07
CA ARG A 161 9.08 -2.20 -8.48
C ARG A 161 8.36 -3.36 -9.13
N LYS A 162 8.17 -3.22 -10.45
CA LYS A 162 7.50 -4.23 -11.27
C LYS A 162 8.01 -5.65 -11.01
N ARG A 163 9.33 -5.83 -10.87
CA ARG A 163 9.95 -7.11 -10.52
C ARG A 163 9.35 -7.74 -9.25
N LEU A 164 9.13 -6.95 -8.20
CA LEU A 164 8.52 -7.43 -6.96
C LEU A 164 7.03 -7.70 -7.14
N ILE A 165 6.32 -6.84 -7.89
CA ILE A 165 4.91 -7.05 -8.22
C ILE A 165 4.72 -8.40 -8.95
N ASP A 166 5.55 -8.70 -9.94
CA ASP A 166 5.50 -9.95 -10.70
C ASP A 166 5.76 -11.17 -9.79
N LYS A 167 6.74 -11.08 -8.87
CA LYS A 167 6.98 -12.12 -7.87
C LYS A 167 5.76 -12.31 -6.96
N LEU A 168 5.13 -11.23 -6.50
CA LEU A 168 3.95 -11.28 -5.63
C LEU A 168 2.73 -11.86 -6.34
N LYS A 169 2.49 -11.54 -7.62
CA LYS A 169 1.40 -12.12 -8.44
C LYS A 169 1.47 -13.64 -8.56
N SER A 170 2.66 -14.22 -8.48
CA SER A 170 2.84 -15.68 -8.53
C SER A 170 2.37 -16.41 -7.26
N ARG A 171 2.03 -15.69 -6.19
CA ARG A 171 1.57 -16.26 -4.92
C ARG A 171 0.05 -16.38 -4.88
N ASP A 172 -0.48 -17.29 -4.07
CA ASP A 172 -1.92 -17.39 -3.85
C ASP A 172 -2.44 -16.31 -2.90
N LYS A 173 -1.59 -15.90 -1.95
CA LYS A 173 -1.86 -14.87 -0.96
C LYS A 173 -0.70 -13.90 -0.84
N ILE A 174 -1.00 -12.70 -0.38
CA ILE A 174 0.00 -11.71 0.01
C ILE A 174 0.00 -11.64 1.53
N LYS A 175 1.15 -11.94 2.12
CA LYS A 175 1.41 -11.74 3.55
C LYS A 175 2.64 -10.85 3.71
N ILE A 176 2.49 -9.81 4.52
CA ILE A 176 3.50 -8.79 4.74
C ILE A 176 3.67 -8.57 6.24
N THR A 177 4.92 -8.57 6.68
CA THR A 177 5.30 -8.29 8.06
C THR A 177 6.12 -7.01 8.13
N LEU A 178 5.61 -6.01 8.84
CA LEU A 178 6.30 -4.76 9.12
C LEU A 178 6.93 -4.83 10.51
N ILE A 179 8.24 -4.55 10.62
CA ILE A 179 8.97 -4.63 11.89
C ILE A 179 9.42 -3.24 12.31
N THR A 180 9.01 -2.81 13.50
CA THR A 180 9.37 -1.50 14.03
C THR A 180 10.79 -1.45 14.56
N HIS A 181 11.28 -0.24 14.84
CA HIS A 181 12.55 -0.04 15.54
C HIS A 181 12.64 -0.71 16.92
N TYR A 182 11.49 -0.88 17.59
CA TYR A 182 11.37 -1.50 18.91
C TYR A 182 10.93 -2.98 18.82
N ASP A 183 11.20 -3.63 17.68
CA ASP A 183 11.00 -5.07 17.47
C ASP A 183 9.55 -5.55 17.59
N LYS A 184 8.58 -4.63 17.40
CA LYS A 184 7.18 -5.01 17.28
C LYS A 184 6.84 -5.33 15.83
N GLU A 185 6.12 -6.42 15.64
CA GLU A 185 5.66 -6.87 14.33
C GLU A 185 4.20 -6.48 14.09
N PHE A 186 3.93 -6.05 12.85
CA PHE A 186 2.61 -5.80 12.32
C PHE A 186 2.44 -6.66 11.08
N VAL A 187 1.52 -7.62 11.14
CA VAL A 187 1.32 -8.60 10.08
C VAL A 187 -0.03 -8.36 9.42
N VAL A 188 -0.03 -8.36 8.09
CA VAL A 188 -1.26 -8.41 7.27
C VAL A 188 -1.18 -9.58 6.32
N GLU A 189 -2.27 -10.35 6.23
CA GLU A 189 -2.45 -11.41 5.24
C GLU A 189 -3.77 -11.17 4.51
N THR A 190 -3.73 -11.27 3.18
CA THR A 190 -4.90 -11.14 2.32
C THR A 190 -4.76 -12.04 1.10
N ASP A 191 -5.90 -12.38 0.49
CA ASP A 191 -5.92 -12.93 -0.87
C ASP A 191 -5.15 -12.00 -1.82
N ASN A 192 -4.57 -12.60 -2.85
CA ASN A 192 -3.70 -11.89 -3.77
C ASN A 192 -4.50 -10.97 -4.72
N PHE A 193 -4.75 -9.75 -4.27
CA PHE A 193 -5.45 -8.73 -5.05
C PHE A 193 -4.68 -8.32 -6.32
N LEU A 194 -3.35 -8.45 -6.36
CA LEU A 194 -2.57 -8.16 -7.57
C LEU A 194 -2.93 -9.14 -8.69
N LYS A 195 -3.17 -10.40 -8.33
CA LYS A 195 -3.60 -11.47 -9.23
C LYS A 195 -5.10 -11.39 -9.53
N GLU A 196 -5.94 -11.24 -8.51
CA GLU A 196 -7.41 -11.20 -8.63
C GLU A 196 -7.88 -10.07 -9.54
N TYR A 197 -7.24 -8.90 -9.44
CA TYR A 197 -7.62 -7.73 -10.20
C TYR A 197 -6.67 -7.41 -11.35
N GLU A 198 -5.72 -8.28 -11.68
CA GLU A 198 -4.82 -8.07 -12.83
C GLU A 198 -4.14 -6.70 -12.80
N PHE A 199 -3.55 -6.34 -11.66
CA PHE A 199 -2.57 -5.23 -11.61
C PHE A 199 -1.29 -5.61 -12.38
#